data_AF-A0A5T6TTY4-F1
#
_entry.id   AF-A0A5T6TTY4-F1
#
_cell.length_a   1.000
_cell.length_b   1.000
_cell.length_c   1.000
_cell.angle_alpha   90.00
_cell.angle_beta   90.00
_cell.angle_gamma   90.00
#
_symmetry.space_group_name_H-M   'P 1'
#
loop_
_entity.id
_entity.type
_entity.pdbx_description
1 polymer ?
#
loop_
_entity_poly.entity_id
_entity_poly.type
_entity_poly.pdbx_seq_one_letter_code
_entity_poly.pdbx_strand_id
1 'polypeptide(L)' 'ANSTIADWRTELALGEISDDDKENLTQWMAYIRKLKTLDLTAVPDEATFIAIRWPALPQ' A
#
# COMPACT_ATOMS: atom_id res chain seq x y z
N ALA A 1 10.37 -0.84 -1.13
CA ALA A 1 8.89 -0.93 -1.16
C ALA A 1 8.40 -1.34 -2.54
N ASN A 2 8.43 -0.50 -3.59
CA ASN A 2 7.82 -0.89 -4.87
C ASN A 2 8.53 -2.06 -5.58
N SER A 3 9.87 -2.11 -5.52
CA SER A 3 10.65 -3.28 -5.97
C SER A 3 10.33 -4.52 -5.14
N THR A 4 10.39 -4.40 -3.82
CA THR A 4 10.07 -5.49 -2.87
C THR A 4 8.67 -6.09 -3.07
N ILE A 5 7.66 -5.25 -3.28
CA ILE A 5 6.27 -5.71 -3.54
C ILE A 5 6.18 -6.43 -4.89
N ALA A 6 6.97 -6.02 -5.88
CA ALA A 6 7.02 -6.69 -7.18
C ALA A 6 7.72 -8.07 -7.07
N ASP A 7 8.78 -8.16 -6.26
CA ASP A 7 9.48 -9.41 -5.97
C ASP A 7 8.53 -10.40 -5.26
N TRP A 8 7.85 -9.96 -4.19
CA TRP A 8 6.84 -10.78 -3.49
C TRP A 8 5.69 -11.23 -4.40
N ARG A 9 5.24 -10.39 -5.34
CA ARG A 9 4.22 -10.80 -6.32
C ARG A 9 4.73 -11.88 -7.26
N THR A 10 6.02 -11.82 -7.62
CA THR A 10 6.68 -12.83 -8.45
C THR A 10 6.82 -14.13 -7.68
N GLU A 11 7.32 -14.08 -6.46
CA GLU A 11 7.44 -15.25 -5.56
C GLU A 11 6.07 -15.89 -5.27
N LEU A 12 5.02 -15.07 -5.05
CA LEU A 12 3.65 -15.55 -4.88
C LEU A 12 3.15 -16.28 -6.13
N ALA A 13 3.47 -15.78 -7.33
CA ALA A 13 3.09 -16.42 -8.58
C ALA A 13 3.86 -17.73 -8.83
N LEU A 14 5.09 -17.82 -8.32
CA LEU A 14 5.91 -19.03 -8.36
C LEU A 14 5.56 -20.04 -7.25
N GLY A 15 4.79 -19.62 -6.23
CA GLY A 15 4.48 -20.44 -5.06
C GLY A 15 5.64 -20.57 -4.07
N GLU A 16 6.63 -19.68 -4.17
CA GLU A 16 7.89 -19.70 -3.40
C GLU A 16 7.91 -18.65 -2.27
N ILE A 17 6.88 -17.80 -2.18
CA ILE A 17 6.80 -16.74 -1.16
C ILE A 17 6.78 -17.32 0.25
N SER A 18 7.54 -16.71 1.17
CA SER A 18 7.51 -17.06 2.58
C SER A 18 6.19 -16.62 3.25
N ASP A 19 5.83 -17.24 4.38
CA ASP A 19 4.64 -16.82 5.13
C ASP A 19 4.76 -15.36 5.64
N ASP A 20 5.97 -14.95 6.05
CA ASP A 20 6.27 -13.59 6.49
C ASP A 20 6.11 -12.57 5.35
N ASP A 21 6.67 -12.87 4.17
CA ASP A 21 6.56 -12.02 2.99
C ASP A 21 5.13 -11.93 2.47
N LYS A 22 4.35 -13.01 2.60
CA LYS A 22 2.93 -13.04 2.26
C LYS A 22 2.10 -12.18 3.22
N GLU A 23 2.43 -12.18 4.51
CA GLU A 23 1.82 -11.27 5.48
C GLU A 23 2.13 -9.81 5.12
N ASN A 24 3.40 -9.49 4.87
CA ASN A 24 3.83 -8.16 4.46
C ASN A 24 3.13 -7.70 3.16
N LEU A 25 3.08 -8.56 2.14
CA LEU A 25 2.40 -8.29 0.88
C LEU A 25 0.90 -8.01 1.10
N THR A 26 0.26 -8.72 2.03
CA THR A 26 -1.16 -8.51 2.38
C THR A 26 -1.37 -7.13 3.01
N GLN A 27 -0.50 -6.73 3.95
CA GLN A 27 -0.56 -5.42 4.60
C GLN A 27 -0.33 -4.27 3.59
N TRP A 28 0.67 -4.41 2.71
CA TRP A 28 0.94 -3.46 1.64
C TRP A 28 -0.22 -3.35 0.63
N MET A 29 -0.83 -4.47 0.26
CA MET A 29 -2.01 -4.47 -0.62
C MET A 29 -3.22 -3.79 0.03
N ALA A 30 -3.43 -3.97 1.34
CA ALA A 30 -4.48 -3.27 2.08
C ALA A 30 -4.23 -1.76 2.16
N TYR A 31 -2.98 -1.35 2.38
CA TYR A 31 -2.57 0.06 2.35
C TYR A 31 -2.84 0.72 0.99
N ILE A 32 -2.40 0.08 -0.10
CA ILE A 32 -2.63 0.56 -1.47
C ILE A 32 -4.12 0.68 -1.76
N ARG A 33 -4.95 -0.27 -1.32
CA ARG A 33 -6.41 -0.20 -1.47
C ARG A 33 -6.99 1.01 -0.74
N LYS A 34 -6.58 1.24 0.52
CA LYS A 34 -7.01 2.42 1.29
C LYS A 34 -6.65 3.73 0.58
N LEU A 35 -5.43 3.83 0.05
CA LEU A 35 -5.00 4.99 -0.74
C LEU A 35 -5.84 5.19 -2.00
N LYS A 36 -6.21 4.11 -2.70
CA LYS A 36 -7.07 4.21 -3.90
C LYS A 36 -8.51 4.60 -3.59
N THR A 37 -8.98 4.30 -2.38
CA THR A 37 -10.33 4.68 -1.91
C THR A 37 -10.37 6.06 -1.26
N LEU A 38 -9.22 6.69 -1.01
CA LEU A 38 -9.18 8.05 -0.51
C LEU A 38 -9.77 8.97 -1.57
N ASP A 39 -10.81 9.69 -1.16
CA ASP A 39 -11.38 10.73 -1.99
C ASP A 39 -10.48 11.97 -1.92
N LEU A 40 -9.71 12.16 -2.99
CA LEU A 40 -8.82 13.31 -3.17
C LEU A 40 -9.42 14.37 -4.10
N THR A 41 -10.68 14.21 -4.52
CA THR A 41 -11.32 15.10 -5.50
C THR A 41 -11.58 16.50 -4.96
N ALA A 42 -11.68 16.64 -3.64
CA ALA A 42 -11.94 17.89 -2.93
C ALA A 42 -10.70 18.47 -2.24
N VAL A 43 -9.52 18.41 -2.87
CA VAL A 43 -8.27 18.98 -2.33
C VAL A 43 -7.84 20.20 -3.16
N PRO A 44 -8.45 21.38 -2.95
CA PRO A 44 -8.20 22.56 -3.77
C PRO A 44 -6.91 23.31 -3.38
N ASP A 45 -6.38 23.10 -2.18
CA ASP A 45 -5.24 23.85 -1.64
C ASP A 45 -4.36 23.02 -0.68
N GLU A 46 -3.21 23.59 -0.34
CA GLU A 46 -2.20 22.98 0.54
C GLU A 46 -2.73 22.73 1.97
N ALA A 47 -3.59 23.61 2.49
CA ALA A 47 -4.18 23.44 3.81
C ALA A 47 -5.08 22.20 3.87
N THR A 48 -5.88 21.99 2.83
CA THR A 48 -6.74 20.80 2.70
C THR A 48 -5.91 19.55 2.49
N PHE A 49 -4.80 19.64 1.77
CA PHE A 49 -3.86 18.52 1.60
C PHE A 49 -3.23 18.09 2.93
N ILE A 50 -2.79 19.03 3.76
CA ILE A 50 -2.20 18.76 5.09
C ILE A 50 -3.24 18.16 6.05
N ALA A 51 -4.51 18.48 5.87
CA ALA A 51 -5.61 17.93 6.67
C ALA A 51 -5.97 16.47 6.33
N ILE A 52 -5.47 15.92 5.21
CA ILE A 52 -5.73 14.53 4.82
C ILE A 52 -5.12 13.60 5.86
N ARG A 53 -5.95 12.72 6.42
CA ARG A 53 -5.50 11.64 7.29
C ARG A 53 -4.95 10.51 6.44
N TRP A 54 -3.65 10.58 6.15
CA TRP A 54 -2.95 9.53 5.45
C TRP A 54 -2.95 8.23 6.29
N PRO A 55 -3.23 7.07 5.68
CA PRO A 55 -3.07 5.79 6.35
C PRO A 55 -1.61 5.60 6.75
N ALA A 56 -1.37 4.91 7.86
CA ALA A 56 -0.02 4.56 8.27
C ALA A 56 0.61 3.59 7.28
N LEU A 57 1.92 3.77 7.03
CA LEU A 57 2.69 2.81 6.26
C LEU A 57 2.75 1.48 7.03
N PRO A 58 2.48 0.35 6.35
CA PRO A 58 2.76 -0.96 6.94
C PRO A 58 4.27 -1.13 7.12
N GLN A 59 4.67 -1.90 8.13
CA GLN A 59 6.07 -2.21 8.40
C GLN A 59 6.60 -3.30 7.47
#